data_AF-A0A2E4W3F6-F1
#
_entry.id   AF-A0A2E4W3F6-F1
#
_cell.length_a   1.000
_cell.length_b   1.000
_cell.length_c   1.000
_cell.angle_alpha   90.00
_cell.angle_beta   90.00
_cell.angle_gamma   90.00
#
_symmetry.space_group_name_H-M   'P 1'
#
loop_
_entity.id
_entity.type
_entity.pdbx_description
1 polymer ?
#
loop_
_entity_poly.entity_id
_entity_poly.type
_entity_poly.pdbx_seq_one_letter_code
_entity_poly.pdbx_strand_id
1 'polypeptide(L)'
;MGNRSLLGDVRSNIKRKVNKIKRREQYRPFAPAILEEFADDYFEGPKNEYMQYVSYAMHDFECVKHVDGSSRVQVVKKDSSSILRKILEEYYNRTGIPMLLNTSLNIKGQPMVNDRVDAKDFENTYGVKVF
;
A
#
# COMPACT_ATOMS: atom_id res chain seq x y z
N MET A 1 8.97 -7.27 -4.54
CA MET A 1 8.28 -6.52 -3.46
C MET A 1 6.80 -6.87 -3.53
N GLY A 2 6.14 -7.29 -2.44
CA GLY A 2 4.71 -7.69 -2.46
C GLY A 2 4.37 -9.03 -1.80
N ASN A 3 5.36 -9.83 -1.38
CA ASN A 3 5.10 -11.16 -0.81
C ASN A 3 4.68 -11.13 0.67
N ARG A 4 4.77 -9.97 1.34
CA ARG A 4 4.43 -9.76 2.76
C ARG A 4 3.95 -8.32 2.96
N SER A 5 2.79 -8.03 2.39
CA SER A 5 2.22 -6.69 2.32
C SER A 5 0.88 -6.61 3.04
N LEU A 6 0.68 -5.56 3.83
CA LEU A 6 -0.64 -5.11 4.24
C LEU A 6 -1.19 -4.21 3.14
N LEU A 7 -2.30 -4.65 2.55
CA LEU A 7 -3.03 -3.90 1.55
C LEU A 7 -4.22 -3.19 2.20
N GLY A 8 -4.51 -1.97 1.77
CA GLY A 8 -5.62 -1.17 2.30
C GLY A 8 -6.34 -0.40 1.20
N ASP A 9 -7.68 -0.36 1.30
CA ASP A 9 -8.53 0.47 0.43
C ASP A 9 -8.25 1.96 0.70
N VAL A 10 -7.80 2.67 -0.33
CA VAL A 10 -7.41 4.08 -0.25
C VAL A 10 -8.56 5.06 -0.05
N ARG A 11 -9.80 4.61 -0.27
CA ARG A 11 -11.02 5.40 -0.04
C ARG A 11 -11.42 5.41 1.44
N SER A 12 -10.93 4.45 2.21
CA SER A 12 -11.30 4.27 3.60
C SER A 12 -10.36 5.02 4.55
N ASN A 13 -10.83 5.39 5.74
CA ASN A 13 -10.00 5.96 6.80
C ASN A 13 -9.09 4.89 7.48
N ILE A 14 -8.45 4.05 6.67
CA ILE A 14 -7.59 2.94 7.10
C ILE A 14 -6.26 3.44 7.65
N LYS A 15 -5.84 4.67 7.28
CA LYS A 15 -4.61 5.32 7.78
C LYS A 15 -4.50 5.25 9.30
N ARG A 16 -5.57 5.56 10.03
CA ARG A 16 -5.59 5.51 11.50
C ARG A 16 -5.43 4.08 12.04
N LYS A 17 -6.10 3.10 11.42
CA LYS A 17 -5.99 1.69 11.80
C LYS A 17 -4.58 1.15 11.55
N VAL A 18 -4.04 1.34 10.35
CA VAL A 18 -2.70 0.86 9.98
C VAL A 18 -1.61 1.56 10.82
N ASN A 19 -1.74 2.86 11.09
CA ASN A 19 -0.79 3.56 11.98
C ASN A 19 -0.81 3.04 13.41
N LYS A 20 -1.99 2.71 13.96
CA LYS A 20 -2.12 2.09 15.29
C LYS A 20 -1.39 0.74 15.36
N ILE A 21 -1.50 -0.07 14.31
CA ILE A 21 -0.84 -1.38 14.19
C ILE A 21 0.68 -1.21 14.05
N LYS A 22 1.12 -0.28 13.19
CA LYS A 22 2.53 -0.08 12.87
C LYS A 22 3.30 0.67 13.94
N ARG A 23 2.62 1.21 14.97
CA ARG A 23 3.19 2.08 16.03
C ARG A 23 4.07 3.19 15.43
N ARG A 24 3.62 3.76 14.31
CA ARG A 24 4.28 4.85 13.58
C ARG A 24 3.57 6.16 13.86
N GLU A 25 4.31 7.26 13.74
CA GLU A 25 3.75 8.60 13.87
C GLU A 25 2.68 8.83 12.79
N GLN A 26 1.57 9.45 13.19
CA GLN A 26 0.32 9.50 12.39
C GLN A 26 0.48 10.23 11.05
N TYR A 27 1.48 11.12 10.94
CA TYR A 27 1.71 11.94 9.77
C TYR A 27 2.42 11.19 8.63
N ARG A 28 3.02 10.02 8.87
CA ARG A 28 3.72 9.27 7.82
C ARG A 28 2.67 8.54 6.95
N PRO A 29 2.51 8.90 5.67
CA PRO A 29 1.65 8.17 4.76
C PRO A 29 2.30 6.85 4.37
N PHE A 30 1.46 5.99 3.82
CA PHE A 30 1.88 4.73 3.26
C PHE A 30 2.11 4.88 1.75
N ALA A 31 2.93 4.01 1.18
CA ALA A 31 3.18 4.02 -0.25
C ALA A 31 1.96 3.43 -0.99
N PRO A 32 1.45 4.07 -2.05
CA PRO A 32 0.48 3.44 -2.94
C PRO A 32 1.18 2.45 -3.87
N ALA A 33 0.50 1.34 -4.16
CA ALA A 33 0.78 0.50 -5.31
C ALA A 33 -0.32 0.73 -6.36
N ILE A 34 0.05 1.13 -7.57
CA ILE A 34 -0.87 1.51 -8.66
C ILE A 34 -0.56 0.71 -9.93
N LEU A 35 -1.61 0.39 -10.69
CA LEU A 35 -1.49 -0.15 -12.04
C LEU A 35 -0.73 0.83 -12.95
N GLU A 36 0.28 0.35 -13.66
CA GLU A 36 1.15 1.18 -14.53
C GLU A 36 0.38 2.08 -15.49
N GLU A 37 -0.71 1.57 -16.06
CA GLU A 37 -1.52 2.25 -17.05
C GLU A 37 -2.20 3.52 -16.53
N PHE A 38 -2.35 3.66 -15.22
CA PHE A 38 -3.01 4.81 -14.57
C PHE A 38 -2.03 5.68 -13.79
N ALA A 39 -0.75 5.29 -13.72
CA ALA A 39 0.20 5.93 -12.82
C ALA A 39 0.40 7.42 -13.15
N ASP A 40 0.33 7.79 -14.43
CA ASP A 40 0.43 9.18 -14.92
C ASP A 40 -0.85 10.00 -14.75
N ASP A 41 -2.01 9.36 -14.61
CA ASP A 41 -3.28 10.07 -14.35
C ASP A 41 -3.42 10.48 -12.88
N TYR A 42 -2.77 9.74 -11.97
CA TYR A 42 -2.90 9.91 -10.53
C TYR A 42 -1.69 10.56 -9.87
N PHE A 43 -0.51 10.53 -10.51
CA PHE A 43 0.71 11.07 -9.93
C PHE A 43 1.56 11.82 -10.95
N GLU A 44 2.08 12.96 -10.55
CA GLU A 44 3.02 13.78 -11.30
C GLU A 44 4.47 13.50 -10.86
N GLY A 45 5.39 13.44 -11.82
CA GLY A 45 6.82 13.27 -11.57
C GLY A 45 7.33 11.82 -11.61
N PRO A 46 8.63 11.60 -11.30
CA PRO A 46 9.28 10.31 -11.45
C PRO A 46 8.72 9.26 -10.48
N LYS A 47 8.51 8.04 -10.97
CA LYS A 47 7.97 6.90 -10.23
C LYS A 47 8.49 5.60 -10.83
N ASN A 48 8.62 4.55 -10.03
CA ASN A 48 9.09 3.25 -10.48
C ASN A 48 8.52 2.10 -9.64
N GLU A 49 8.90 0.88 -10.00
CA GLU A 49 8.47 -0.35 -9.31
C GLU A 49 9.04 -0.50 -7.89
N TYR A 50 10.04 0.31 -7.54
CA TYR A 50 10.84 0.17 -6.32
C TYR A 50 10.66 1.32 -5.33
N MET A 51 9.71 2.23 -5.57
CA MET A 51 9.42 3.38 -4.70
C MET A 51 10.64 4.28 -4.43
N GLN A 52 11.56 4.39 -5.39
CA GLN A 52 12.83 5.13 -5.21
C GLN A 52 12.66 6.65 -5.34
N TYR A 53 11.61 7.08 -6.01
CA TYR A 53 11.37 8.49 -6.32
C TYR A 53 10.18 9.03 -5.53
N VAL A 54 10.19 10.36 -5.36
CA VAL A 54 9.06 11.12 -4.84
C VAL A 54 8.30 11.69 -6.03
N SER A 55 6.99 11.46 -6.01
CA SER A 55 6.00 11.97 -6.96
C SER A 55 4.92 12.74 -6.20
N TYR A 56 4.14 13.56 -6.90
CA TYR A 56 3.08 14.36 -6.30
C TYR A 56 1.71 13.79 -6.68
N ALA A 57 0.83 13.61 -5.70
CA ALA A 57 -0.50 13.08 -5.93
C ALA A 57 -1.40 14.11 -6.61
N MET A 58 -2.03 13.72 -7.71
CA MET A 58 -3.04 14.51 -8.44
C MET A 58 -4.47 14.10 -8.03
N HIS A 59 -4.62 13.58 -6.81
CA HIS A 59 -5.87 13.00 -6.29
C HIS A 59 -6.05 13.29 -4.80
N ASP A 60 -7.23 12.96 -4.25
CA ASP A 60 -7.62 13.28 -2.87
C ASP A 60 -7.46 12.14 -1.84
N PHE A 61 -6.88 10.99 -2.21
CA PHE A 61 -6.62 9.89 -1.27
C PHE A 61 -5.53 10.21 -0.22
N GLU A 62 -5.95 10.74 0.93
CA GLU A 62 -5.11 11.16 2.06
C GLU A 62 -4.26 10.06 2.73
N CYS A 63 -4.65 8.79 2.58
CA CYS A 63 -3.92 7.69 3.23
C CYS A 63 -2.60 7.32 2.54
N VAL A 64 -2.41 7.76 1.30
CA VAL A 64 -1.24 7.44 0.46
C VAL A 64 -0.43 8.67 0.02
N LYS A 65 -0.75 9.87 0.54
CA LYS A 65 0.02 11.10 0.33
C LYS A 65 0.37 11.80 1.64
N HIS A 66 1.47 12.53 1.64
CA HIS A 66 1.86 13.45 2.71
C HIS A 66 0.97 14.70 2.68
N VAL A 67 1.02 15.51 3.74
CA VAL A 67 0.27 16.78 3.82
C VAL A 67 0.66 17.75 2.71
N ASP A 68 1.91 17.68 2.25
CA ASP A 68 2.44 18.45 1.12
C ASP A 68 2.09 17.84 -0.26
N GLY A 69 1.30 16.76 -0.30
CA GLY A 69 0.92 16.05 -1.52
C GLY A 69 1.95 15.05 -2.04
N SER A 70 3.13 14.95 -1.42
CA SER A 70 4.18 14.02 -1.88
C SER A 70 3.83 12.55 -1.58
N SER A 71 4.28 11.64 -2.44
CA SER A 71 4.11 10.19 -2.30
C SER A 71 5.24 9.42 -2.96
N ARG A 72 5.57 8.25 -2.40
CA ARG A 72 6.50 7.28 -3.00
C ARG A 72 5.70 6.15 -3.61
N VAL A 73 5.46 6.26 -4.89
CA VAL A 73 4.56 5.37 -5.63
C VAL A 73 5.30 4.11 -6.06
N GLN A 74 4.68 2.96 -5.84
CA GLN A 74 5.05 1.71 -6.50
C GLN A 74 4.20 1.54 -7.75
N VAL A 75 4.85 1.63 -8.90
CA VAL A 75 4.23 1.27 -10.18
C VAL A 75 4.22 -0.25 -10.32
N VAL A 76 3.07 -0.84 -10.62
CA VAL A 76 2.92 -2.27 -10.85
C VAL A 76 2.69 -2.52 -12.34
N LYS A 77 3.77 -2.94 -13.01
CA LYS A 77 3.79 -3.21 -14.45
C LYS A 77 2.80 -4.28 -14.87
N LYS A 78 2.36 -4.19 -16.11
CA LYS A 78 1.43 -5.17 -16.71
C LYS A 78 2.00 -6.59 -16.76
N ASP A 79 3.31 -6.73 -16.95
CA ASP A 79 4.02 -8.01 -17.00
C ASP A 79 4.55 -8.47 -15.62
N SER A 80 4.18 -7.78 -14.55
CA SER A 80 4.63 -8.13 -13.20
C SER A 80 4.17 -9.54 -12.81
N SER A 81 5.11 -10.39 -12.42
CA SER A 81 4.83 -11.73 -11.90
C SER A 81 4.25 -11.72 -10.47
N SER A 82 4.13 -10.56 -9.84
CA SER A 82 3.59 -10.42 -8.49
C SER A 82 2.07 -10.64 -8.46
N ILE A 83 1.60 -11.38 -7.44
CA ILE A 83 0.15 -11.50 -7.16
C ILE A 83 -0.53 -10.15 -6.96
N LEU A 84 0.24 -9.13 -6.55
CA LEU A 84 -0.24 -7.76 -6.38
C LEU A 84 -0.87 -7.20 -7.66
N ARG A 85 -0.35 -7.56 -8.84
CA ARG A 85 -0.92 -7.12 -10.12
C ARG A 85 -2.36 -7.60 -10.27
N LYS A 86 -2.59 -8.90 -10.07
CA LYS A 86 -3.93 -9.51 -10.17
C LYS A 86 -4.90 -8.94 -9.13
N ILE A 87 -4.42 -8.67 -7.92
CA ILE A 87 -5.23 -8.05 -6.86
C ILE A 87 -5.64 -6.64 -7.26
N LEU A 88 -4.71 -5.83 -7.79
CA LEU A 88 -5.01 -4.46 -8.22
C LEU A 88 -5.97 -4.44 -9.40
N GLU A 89 -5.81 -5.34 -10.38
CA GLU A 89 -6.73 -5.46 -11.53
C GLU A 89 -8.15 -5.82 -11.07
N GLU A 90 -8.30 -6.83 -10.22
CA GLU A 90 -9.61 -7.23 -9.70
C GLU A 90 -10.23 -6.13 -8.82
N TYR A 91 -9.41 -5.45 -8.02
CA TYR A 91 -9.85 -4.32 -7.22
C TYR A 91 -10.32 -3.16 -8.09
N TYR A 92 -9.57 -2.83 -9.15
CA TYR A 92 -9.95 -1.81 -10.13
C TYR A 92 -11.28 -2.17 -10.81
N ASN A 93 -11.43 -3.40 -11.29
CA ASN A 93 -12.67 -3.88 -11.93
C ASN A 93 -13.91 -3.71 -11.02
N ARG A 94 -13.74 -3.89 -9.70
CA ARG A 94 -14.84 -3.77 -8.73
C ARG A 94 -15.11 -2.35 -8.26
N THR A 95 -14.11 -1.47 -8.29
CA THR A 95 -14.17 -0.19 -7.58
C THR A 95 -13.93 1.04 -8.43
N GLY A 96 -13.36 0.87 -9.63
CA GLY A 96 -12.85 1.95 -10.46
C GLY A 96 -11.56 2.59 -9.94
N ILE A 97 -10.97 2.10 -8.84
CA ILE A 97 -9.75 2.67 -8.24
C ILE A 97 -8.53 1.81 -8.57
N PRO A 98 -7.51 2.33 -9.27
CA PRO A 98 -6.41 1.53 -9.79
C PRO A 98 -5.26 1.33 -8.79
N MET A 99 -5.47 1.68 -7.51
CA MET A 99 -4.42 1.65 -6.49
C MET A 99 -4.90 1.12 -5.14
N LEU A 100 -3.96 0.54 -4.41
CA LEU A 100 -4.11 0.15 -3.01
C LEU A 100 -2.97 0.73 -2.18
N LEU A 101 -3.24 1.00 -0.91
CA LEU A 101 -2.19 1.25 0.08
C LEU A 101 -1.34 -0.01 0.19
N ASN A 102 -0.01 0.10 0.10
CA ASN A 102 0.92 -1.00 0.29
C ASN A 102 1.95 -0.67 1.37
N THR A 103 2.03 -1.49 2.41
CA THR A 103 3.09 -1.43 3.40
C THR A 103 3.56 -2.81 3.80
N SER A 104 4.82 -2.93 4.22
CA SER A 104 5.35 -4.20 4.74
C SER A 104 4.52 -4.73 5.92
N LEU A 105 4.38 -6.05 6.04
CA LEU A 105 3.78 -6.73 7.20
C LEU A 105 4.84 -6.91 8.32
N ASN A 106 5.26 -5.79 8.92
CA ASN A 106 6.26 -5.78 10.00
C ASN A 106 5.79 -4.88 11.15
N ILE A 107 5.85 -5.34 12.40
CA ILE A 107 5.63 -4.50 13.58
C ILE A 107 6.98 -4.01 14.09
N LYS A 108 7.07 -2.73 14.47
CA LYS A 108 8.30 -2.15 15.02
C LYS A 108 8.69 -2.90 16.30
N GLY A 109 9.83 -3.59 16.29
CA GLY A 109 10.38 -4.32 17.44
C GLY A 109 10.06 -5.83 17.48
N GLN A 110 9.37 -6.37 16.48
CA GLN A 110 9.18 -7.82 16.34
C GLN A 110 9.87 -8.33 15.06
N PRO A 111 10.37 -9.58 15.06
CA PRO A 111 10.90 -10.21 13.86
C PRO A 111 9.84 -10.23 12.73
N MET A 112 10.30 -10.30 11.48
CA MET A 112 9.39 -10.39 10.34
C MET A 112 8.53 -11.64 10.46
N VAL A 113 7.22 -11.48 10.22
CA VAL A 113 6.28 -12.59 10.02
C VAL A 113 6.87 -13.50 8.94
N ASN A 114 7.18 -14.73 9.30
CA ASN A 114 7.88 -15.69 8.45
C ASN A 114 7.02 -16.91 8.12
N ASP A 115 6.03 -17.24 8.93
CA ASP A 115 5.17 -18.40 8.74
C ASP A 115 3.66 -18.10 8.93
N ARG A 116 2.83 -19.13 8.73
CA ARG A 116 1.36 -19.01 8.87
C ARG A 116 0.92 -18.79 10.33
N VAL A 117 1.75 -19.16 11.31
CA VAL A 117 1.46 -18.98 12.73
C VAL A 117 1.63 -17.50 13.06
N ASP A 118 2.74 -16.89 12.64
CA ASP A 118 2.98 -15.46 12.76
C ASP A 118 1.86 -14.63 12.10
N ALA A 119 1.37 -15.07 10.93
CA ALA A 119 0.27 -14.40 10.23
C ALA A 119 -1.02 -14.45 11.07
N LYS A 120 -1.34 -15.60 11.65
CA LYS A 120 -2.55 -15.80 12.46
C LYS A 120 -2.47 -15.07 13.81
N ASP A 121 -1.30 -15.04 14.42
CA ASP A 121 -1.05 -14.25 15.63
C ASP A 121 -1.16 -12.75 15.34
N PHE A 122 -0.71 -12.31 14.17
CA PHE A 122 -0.93 -10.95 13.71
C PHE A 122 -2.42 -10.66 13.51
N GLU A 123 -3.17 -11.55 12.86
CA GLU A 123 -4.63 -11.39 12.69
C GLU A 123 -5.34 -11.26 14.04
N ASN A 124 -5.05 -12.15 14.99
CA ASN A 124 -5.67 -12.17 16.32
C ASN A 124 -5.31 -10.93 17.15
N THR A 125 -4.04 -10.49 17.07
CA THR A 125 -3.55 -9.37 17.88
C THR A 125 -4.08 -8.03 17.37
N TYR A 126 -4.22 -7.87 16.05
CA TYR A 126 -4.49 -6.57 15.42
C TYR A 126 -5.86 -6.47 14.73
N GLY A 127 -6.61 -7.57 14.61
CA GLY A 127 -7.92 -7.60 13.98
C GLY A 127 -7.90 -7.27 12.49
N VAL A 128 -6.80 -7.58 11.80
CA VAL A 128 -6.62 -7.37 10.36
C VAL A 128 -6.41 -8.72 9.70
N LYS A 129 -7.19 -9.03 8.66
CA LYS A 129 -7.03 -10.27 7.91
C LYS A 129 -5.71 -10.26 7.12
N VAL A 130 -4.99 -11.37 7.21
CA VAL A 130 -3.74 -11.66 6.51
C VAL A 130 -4.01 -12.90 5.66
N PHE A 131 -3.94 -12.73 4.34
CA PHE A 131 -4.20 -13.79 3.36
C PHE A 131 -2.89 -14.32 2.78
#